data_AF-A0A7V1GDD5-F1
#
_entry.id   AF-A0A7V1GDD5-F1
#
_cell.length_a   1.000
_cell.length_b   1.000
_cell.length_c   1.000
_cell.angle_alpha   90.00
_cell.angle_beta   90.00
_cell.angle_gamma   90.00
#
_symmetry.space_group_name_H-M   'P 1'
#
loop_
_entity.id
_entity.type
_entity.pdbx_description
1 polymer ?
#
loop_
_entity_poly.entity_id
_entity_poly.type
_entity_poly.pdbx_seq_one_letter_code
_entity_poly.pdbx_strand_id
1 'polypeptide(L)'
;MKRSLRINAFLFGCFSLSAFSAFANPEVESRIQSAISEYTTQQSVKSIDYPYRCRELESTAYELVNPNEIKIVDRFTVSYECRNKLQSFHVVRNDSGATYYVYLTDSNGTIVRTGRYGVSSYPSAGDYFWVVENKGGGDGSGRFKSETRHFR
;
A
#
# COMPACT_ATOMS: atom_id res chain seq x y z
N MET A 1 -52.69 -48.04 9.02
CA MET A 1 -52.42 -46.66 9.45
C MET A 1 -50.93 -46.39 9.29
N LYS A 2 -50.55 -45.61 8.28
CA LYS A 2 -49.14 -45.29 7.92
C LYS A 2 -48.68 -44.09 8.75
N ARG A 3 -47.65 -44.27 9.60
CA ARG A 3 -47.00 -43.17 10.34
C ARG A 3 -45.92 -42.57 9.45
N SER A 4 -46.04 -41.27 9.15
CA SER A 4 -45.09 -40.54 8.33
C SER A 4 -43.80 -40.22 9.11
N LEU A 5 -42.67 -40.43 8.42
CA LEU A 5 -41.33 -40.07 8.86
C LEU A 5 -41.14 -38.57 8.62
N ARG A 6 -40.92 -37.78 9.67
CA ARG A 6 -40.51 -36.37 9.54
C ARG A 6 -38.99 -36.30 9.48
N ILE A 7 -38.44 -35.95 8.32
CA ILE A 7 -37.02 -35.67 8.11
C ILE A 7 -36.77 -34.23 8.57
N ASN A 8 -36.05 -34.05 9.67
CA ASN A 8 -35.51 -32.76 10.09
C ASN A 8 -34.27 -32.46 9.25
N ALA A 9 -34.40 -31.52 8.31
CA ALA A 9 -33.29 -30.95 7.58
C ALA A 9 -32.41 -30.13 8.54
N PHE A 10 -31.30 -30.72 8.98
CA PHE A 10 -30.21 -29.99 9.62
C PHE A 10 -29.57 -29.11 8.56
N LEU A 11 -29.87 -27.81 8.60
CA LEU A 11 -29.24 -26.78 7.81
C LEU A 11 -27.73 -26.78 8.12
N PHE A 12 -26.95 -27.18 7.13
CA PHE A 12 -25.52 -26.91 7.03
C PHE A 12 -25.31 -25.40 7.11
N GLY A 13 -24.98 -24.91 8.31
CA GLY A 13 -24.44 -23.59 8.51
C GLY A 13 -23.03 -23.54 7.93
N CYS A 14 -22.94 -23.23 6.64
CA CYS A 14 -21.70 -22.75 6.03
C CYS A 14 -21.35 -21.42 6.72
N PHE A 15 -20.45 -21.46 7.71
CA PHE A 15 -19.69 -20.30 8.10
C PHE A 15 -18.79 -19.94 6.92
N SER A 16 -19.28 -19.12 6.01
CA SER A 16 -18.42 -18.38 5.11
C SER A 16 -17.56 -17.46 5.99
N LEU A 17 -16.28 -17.83 6.13
CA LEU A 17 -15.25 -16.86 6.47
C LEU A 17 -15.35 -15.76 5.42
N SER A 18 -15.97 -14.64 5.77
CA SER A 18 -15.79 -13.39 5.05
C SER A 18 -14.32 -13.03 5.21
N ALA A 19 -13.52 -13.45 4.24
CA ALA A 19 -12.28 -12.75 3.94
C ALA A 19 -12.67 -11.29 3.75
N PHE A 20 -12.30 -10.44 4.70
CA PHE A 20 -12.29 -9.00 4.49
C PHE A 20 -11.28 -8.76 3.37
N SER A 21 -11.74 -8.79 2.12
CA SER A 21 -11.08 -8.04 1.07
C SER A 21 -11.07 -6.60 1.57
N ALA A 22 -9.88 -6.03 1.74
CA ALA A 22 -9.74 -4.60 1.89
C ALA A 22 -10.50 -3.98 0.71
N PHE A 23 -11.63 -3.34 0.99
CA PHE A 23 -12.45 -2.75 -0.06
C PHE A 23 -11.57 -1.79 -0.84
N ALA A 24 -11.37 -2.07 -2.13
CA ALA A 24 -10.82 -1.11 -3.07
C ALA A 24 -11.68 0.15 -2.94
N ASN A 25 -11.06 1.26 -2.53
CA ASN A 25 -11.74 2.56 -2.49
C ASN A 25 -11.47 3.24 -3.83
N PRO A 26 -12.42 3.21 -4.79
CA PRO A 26 -12.15 3.62 -6.17
C PRO A 26 -11.80 5.11 -6.28
N GLU A 27 -12.30 5.93 -5.35
CA GLU A 27 -11.97 7.35 -5.26
C GLU A 27 -10.49 7.56 -4.89
N VAL A 28 -9.98 6.78 -3.93
CA VAL A 28 -8.57 6.84 -3.53
C VAL A 28 -7.68 6.35 -4.67
N GLU A 29 -8.02 5.23 -5.31
CA GLU A 29 -7.25 4.72 -6.46
C GLU A 29 -7.21 5.73 -7.62
N SER A 30 -8.31 6.41 -7.92
CA SER A 30 -8.34 7.47 -8.94
C SER A 30 -7.44 8.67 -8.61
N ARG A 31 -7.42 9.10 -7.34
CA ARG A 31 -6.52 10.17 -6.87
C ARG A 31 -5.04 9.72 -6.94
N ILE A 32 -4.76 8.47 -6.60
CA ILE A 32 -3.42 7.86 -6.73
C ILE A 32 -2.97 7.82 -8.19
N GLN A 33 -3.84 7.36 -9.10
CA GLN A 33 -3.55 7.34 -10.54
C GLN A 33 -3.21 8.73 -11.08
N SER A 34 -3.99 9.73 -10.68
CA SER A 34 -3.72 11.13 -11.03
C SER A 34 -2.34 11.59 -10.53
N ALA A 35 -2.02 11.28 -9.26
CA ALA A 35 -0.73 11.63 -8.66
C ALA A 35 0.46 10.93 -9.33
N ILE A 36 0.33 9.65 -9.72
CA ILE A 36 1.38 8.91 -10.44
C ILE A 36 1.62 9.51 -11.83
N SER A 37 0.55 9.89 -12.53
CA SER A 37 0.65 10.54 -13.84
C SER A 37 1.43 11.87 -13.77
N GLU A 38 1.10 12.70 -12.79
CA GLU A 38 1.80 13.97 -12.55
C GLU A 38 3.28 13.74 -12.18
N TYR A 39 3.54 12.84 -11.23
CA TYR A 39 4.89 12.49 -10.78
C TYR A 39 5.79 11.99 -11.92
N THR A 40 5.27 11.10 -12.77
CA THR A 40 6.03 10.54 -13.89
C THR A 40 6.36 11.60 -14.94
N THR A 41 5.44 12.54 -15.18
CA THR A 41 5.65 13.68 -16.07
C THR A 41 6.78 14.58 -15.54
N GLN A 42 6.79 14.88 -14.24
CA GLN A 42 7.84 15.69 -13.60
C GLN A 42 9.21 14.99 -13.60
N GLN A 43 9.27 13.67 -13.39
CA GLN A 43 10.53 12.92 -13.40
C GLN A 43 11.11 12.66 -14.80
N SER A 44 10.29 12.67 -15.86
CA SER A 44 10.79 12.57 -17.24
C SER A 44 11.75 13.72 -17.61
N VAL A 45 11.72 14.83 -16.84
CA VAL A 45 12.63 15.98 -16.97
C VAL A 45 13.97 15.78 -16.24
N LYS A 46 14.08 14.76 -15.37
CA LYS A 46 15.31 14.40 -14.62
C LYS A 46 15.48 12.87 -14.62
N SER A 47 15.93 12.30 -15.74
CA SER A 47 16.29 10.88 -15.76
C SER A 47 17.61 10.66 -15.02
N ILE A 48 17.54 10.07 -13.83
CA ILE A 48 18.68 9.37 -13.23
C ILE A 48 18.39 7.89 -13.35
N ASP A 49 19.13 7.26 -14.24
CA ASP A 49 19.12 5.82 -14.50
C ASP A 49 19.81 5.13 -13.32
N TYR A 50 19.03 4.52 -12.41
CA TYR A 50 19.59 3.82 -11.25
C TYR A 50 19.63 2.32 -11.54
N PRO A 51 20.83 1.69 -11.55
CA PRO A 51 20.95 0.28 -11.85
C PRO A 51 20.26 -0.59 -10.80
N TYR A 52 19.26 -1.32 -11.28
CA TYR A 52 18.28 -2.14 -10.58
C TYR A 52 18.87 -3.41 -9.96
N ARG A 53 19.19 -3.42 -8.67
CA ARG A 53 19.39 -4.68 -7.92
C ARG A 53 18.82 -4.55 -6.51
N CYS A 54 17.64 -5.14 -6.30
CA CYS A 54 16.93 -5.26 -5.02
C CYS A 54 17.15 -4.08 -4.08
N ARG A 55 16.68 -2.88 -4.44
CA ARG A 55 16.98 -1.67 -3.68
C ARG A 55 16.53 -1.83 -2.23
N GLU A 56 17.47 -1.71 -1.30
CA GLU A 56 17.20 -1.28 0.07
C GLU A 56 16.95 0.21 0.00
N LEU A 57 15.68 0.60 0.07
CA LEU A 57 15.33 2.00 0.25
C LEU A 57 15.41 2.31 1.73
N GLU A 58 16.34 3.17 2.14
CA GLU A 58 16.31 3.85 3.43
C GLU A 58 15.87 5.30 3.20
N SER A 59 14.60 5.56 2.88
CA SER A 59 14.14 6.95 2.87
C SER A 59 13.78 7.35 4.29
N THR A 60 14.69 8.04 5.00
CA THR A 60 14.39 8.72 6.27
C THR A 60 13.87 10.15 6.06
N ALA A 61 13.38 10.46 4.86
CA ALA A 61 13.04 11.82 4.48
C ALA A 61 11.93 12.37 5.38
N TYR A 62 12.11 13.62 5.82
CA TYR A 62 11.06 14.39 6.43
C TYR A 62 10.11 14.83 5.32
N GLU A 63 8.84 14.47 5.42
CA GLU A 63 7.82 14.86 4.45
C GLU A 63 6.73 15.68 5.13
N LEU A 64 6.19 16.63 4.36
CA LEU A 64 4.92 17.29 4.64
C LEU A 64 3.89 16.73 3.66
N VAL A 65 2.80 16.16 4.18
CA VAL A 65 1.65 15.65 3.41
C VAL A 65 0.39 16.33 3.93
N ASN A 66 -0.11 17.36 3.24
CA ASN A 66 -1.19 18.19 3.78
C ASN A 66 -2.48 17.38 4.01
N PRO A 67 -3.39 17.86 4.88
CA PRO A 67 -4.66 17.18 5.11
C PRO A 67 -5.43 16.89 3.81
N ASN A 68 -5.91 15.66 3.68
CA ASN A 68 -6.60 15.12 2.51
C ASN A 68 -5.77 15.12 1.20
N GLU A 69 -4.46 15.27 1.30
CA GLU A 69 -3.53 15.13 0.19
C GLU A 69 -3.06 13.68 0.05
N ILE A 70 -2.84 13.26 -1.20
CA ILE A 70 -2.11 12.05 -1.54
C ILE A 70 -0.76 12.46 -2.08
N LYS A 71 0.31 11.89 -1.51
CA LYS A 71 1.67 12.16 -1.92
C LYS A 71 2.39 10.87 -2.33
N ILE A 72 3.01 10.90 -3.50
CA ILE A 72 4.00 9.89 -3.90
C ILE A 72 5.30 10.22 -3.17
N VAL A 73 5.69 9.36 -2.23
CA VAL A 73 6.91 9.56 -1.44
C VAL A 73 8.11 8.92 -2.13
N ASP A 74 7.90 7.83 -2.85
CA ASP A 74 8.99 7.13 -3.52
C ASP A 74 8.49 6.19 -4.63
N ARG A 75 9.42 5.81 -5.54
CA ARG A 75 9.22 4.82 -6.59
C ARG A 75 10.32 3.77 -6.55
N PHE A 76 9.95 2.51 -6.74
CA PHE A 76 10.90 1.42 -6.83
C PHE A 76 10.46 0.33 -7.79
N THR A 77 11.41 -0.46 -8.25
CA THR A 77 11.17 -1.62 -9.11
C THR A 77 11.63 -2.87 -8.40
N VAL A 78 10.79 -3.89 -8.41
CA VAL A 78 11.10 -5.23 -7.92
C VAL A 78 11.53 -6.06 -9.11
N SER A 79 12.78 -6.51 -9.14
CA SER A 79 13.21 -7.48 -10.15
C SER A 79 12.71 -8.88 -9.79
N TYR A 80 12.70 -9.79 -10.76
CA TYR A 80 12.27 -11.18 -10.56
C TYR A 80 13.01 -11.88 -9.41
N GLU A 81 14.31 -11.59 -9.25
CA GLU A 81 15.15 -12.13 -8.18
C GLU A 81 14.73 -11.63 -6.79
N CYS A 82 14.07 -10.48 -6.71
CA CYS A 82 13.70 -9.83 -5.46
C CYS A 82 12.25 -10.10 -5.02
N ARG A 83 11.45 -10.86 -5.79
CA ARG A 83 10.02 -11.11 -5.50
C ARG A 83 9.72 -11.75 -4.13
N ASN A 84 10.74 -12.37 -3.52
CA ASN A 84 10.67 -13.00 -2.20
C ASN A 84 11.26 -12.11 -1.08
N LYS A 85 11.60 -10.85 -1.36
CA LYS A 85 12.08 -9.89 -0.36
C LYS A 85 10.91 -9.05 0.13
N LEU A 86 10.85 -8.85 1.44
CA LEU A 86 9.84 -7.99 2.06
C LEU A 86 10.15 -6.54 1.71
N GLN A 87 9.15 -5.84 1.23
CA GLN A 87 9.14 -4.39 1.03
C GLN A 87 8.27 -3.76 2.10
N SER A 88 8.78 -2.77 2.80
CA SER A 88 8.06 -2.13 3.89
C SER A 88 8.26 -0.62 3.90
N PHE A 89 7.23 0.09 4.35
CA PHE A 89 7.25 1.54 4.49
C PHE A 89 6.44 1.93 5.72
N HIS A 90 7.01 2.79 6.56
CA HIS A 90 6.46 3.14 7.86
C HIS A 90 6.60 4.63 8.15
N VAL A 91 5.62 5.19 8.85
CA VAL A 91 5.75 6.48 9.53
C VAL A 91 6.50 6.24 10.83
N VAL A 92 7.74 6.69 10.92
CA VAL A 92 8.59 6.50 12.11
C VAL A 92 8.48 7.64 13.11
N ARG A 93 8.02 8.81 12.66
CA ARG A 93 7.75 9.96 13.52
C ARG A 93 6.56 10.75 12.99
N ASN A 94 5.58 11.00 13.86
CA ASN A 94 4.39 11.77 13.55
C ASN A 94 4.38 13.04 14.41
N ASP A 95 5.07 14.08 13.94
CA ASP A 95 5.18 15.35 14.66
C ASP A 95 3.87 16.16 14.60
N SER A 96 3.06 15.94 13.57
CA SER A 96 1.82 16.67 13.34
C SER A 96 0.62 16.15 14.14
N GLY A 97 0.68 14.91 14.63
CA GLY A 97 -0.50 14.22 15.19
C GLY A 97 -1.51 13.77 14.12
N ALA A 98 -1.14 13.80 12.83
CA ALA A 98 -2.01 13.40 11.74
C ALA A 98 -2.28 11.89 11.71
N THR A 99 -3.40 11.49 11.11
CA THR A 99 -3.64 10.08 10.79
C THR A 99 -3.18 9.78 9.36
N TYR A 100 -2.09 9.03 9.23
CA TYR A 100 -1.57 8.63 7.93
C TYR A 100 -2.03 7.23 7.52
N TYR A 101 -2.44 7.11 6.27
CA TYR A 101 -2.56 5.84 5.56
C TYR A 101 -1.41 5.71 4.56
N VAL A 102 -0.83 4.52 4.52
CA VAL A 102 0.25 4.17 3.60
C VAL A 102 -0.28 3.14 2.62
N TYR A 103 0.02 3.32 1.35
CA TYR A 103 -0.34 2.42 0.26
C TYR A 103 0.92 1.97 -0.48
N LEU A 104 0.98 0.67 -0.75
CA LEU A 104 1.79 0.11 -1.81
C LEU A 104 0.90 0.03 -3.05
N THR A 105 1.30 0.70 -4.12
CA THR A 105 0.55 0.68 -5.38
C THR A 105 1.44 0.22 -6.51
N ASP A 106 0.86 -0.46 -7.51
CA ASP A 106 1.57 -0.78 -8.74
C ASP A 106 1.66 0.44 -9.68
N SER A 107 2.25 0.23 -10.85
CA SER A 107 2.40 1.28 -11.87
C SER A 107 1.10 1.83 -12.44
N ASN A 108 -0.01 1.10 -12.29
CA ASN A 108 -1.33 1.50 -12.74
C ASN A 108 -2.12 2.22 -11.64
N GLY A 109 -1.51 2.46 -10.47
CA GLY A 109 -2.16 3.07 -9.32
C GLY A 109 -3.14 2.14 -8.60
N THR A 110 -3.13 0.84 -8.89
CA THR A 110 -3.94 -0.13 -8.16
C THR A 110 -3.33 -0.37 -6.79
N ILE A 111 -4.15 -0.37 -5.74
CA ILE A 111 -3.67 -0.61 -4.37
C ILE A 111 -3.37 -2.09 -4.20
N VAL A 112 -2.10 -2.42 -4.06
CA VAL A 112 -1.61 -3.78 -3.75
C VAL A 112 -1.79 -4.06 -2.27
N ARG A 113 -1.49 -3.08 -1.41
CA ARG A 113 -1.65 -3.20 0.03
C ARG A 113 -1.79 -1.84 0.69
N THR A 114 -2.47 -1.80 1.84
CA THR A 114 -2.66 -0.58 2.64
C THR A 114 -2.50 -0.86 4.13
N GLY A 115 -2.12 0.15 4.89
CA GLY A 115 -2.08 0.11 6.34
C GLY A 115 -1.97 1.49 6.97
N ARG A 116 -2.45 1.61 8.22
CA ARG A 116 -2.33 2.84 9.01
C ARG A 116 -0.90 2.96 9.53
N TYR A 117 -0.25 4.10 9.29
CA TYR A 117 1.15 4.39 9.64
C TYR A 117 2.21 3.45 9.05
N GLY A 118 1.83 2.51 8.19
CA GLY A 118 2.80 1.68 7.49
C GLY A 118 2.20 0.42 6.90
N VAL A 119 2.97 -0.20 6.02
CA VAL A 119 2.58 -1.41 5.32
C VAL A 119 3.83 -2.22 4.98
N SER A 120 3.68 -3.54 4.89
CA SER A 120 4.74 -4.44 4.43
C SER A 120 4.15 -5.49 3.50
N SER A 121 4.84 -5.81 2.41
CA SER A 121 4.37 -6.75 1.39
C SER A 121 5.52 -7.47 0.69
N TYR A 122 5.22 -8.58 0.04
CA TYR A 122 6.11 -9.28 -0.89
C TYR A 122 5.57 -9.09 -2.32
N PRO A 123 5.73 -7.89 -2.91
CA PRO A 123 5.26 -7.63 -4.27
C PRO A 123 5.95 -8.55 -5.28
N SER A 124 5.22 -8.89 -6.34
CA SER A 124 5.79 -9.54 -7.52
C SER A 124 6.80 -8.63 -8.22
N ALA A 125 7.46 -9.13 -9.26
CA ALA A 125 8.28 -8.27 -10.10
C ALA A 125 7.41 -7.19 -10.78
N GLY A 126 7.89 -5.96 -10.82
CA GLY A 126 7.15 -4.82 -11.36
C GLY A 126 7.58 -3.48 -10.76
N ASP A 127 6.96 -2.41 -11.24
CA ASP A 127 7.16 -1.05 -10.74
C ASP A 127 6.09 -0.70 -9.70
N TYR A 128 6.53 -0.06 -8.63
CA TYR A 128 5.71 0.25 -7.48
C TYR A 128 5.98 1.65 -6.95
N PHE A 129 4.98 2.18 -6.25
CA PHE A 129 5.06 3.47 -5.57
C PHE A 129 4.70 3.32 -4.09
N TRP A 130 5.43 4.06 -3.26
CA TRP A 130 5.04 4.32 -1.88
C TRP A 130 4.20 5.58 -1.83
N VAL A 131 2.96 5.45 -1.38
CA VAL A 131 1.99 6.53 -1.37
C VAL A 131 1.51 6.77 0.06
N VAL A 132 1.43 8.03 0.45
CA VAL A 132 0.91 8.43 1.77
C VAL A 132 -0.30 9.33 1.58
N GLU A 133 -1.36 9.06 2.34
CA GLU A 133 -2.51 9.95 2.51
C GLU A 133 -2.58 10.43 3.95
N ASN A 134 -2.71 11.74 4.14
CA ASN A 134 -3.05 12.32 5.44
C ASN A 134 -4.58 12.46 5.55
N LYS A 135 -5.21 11.70 6.45
CA LYS A 135 -6.66 11.76 6.72
C LYS A 135 -7.07 12.85 7.73
N GLY A 136 -6.16 13.77 8.05
CA GLY A 136 -6.37 14.88 8.98
C GLY A 136 -5.89 14.59 10.41
N GLY A 137 -6.22 15.51 11.33
CA GLY A 137 -5.75 15.51 12.72
C GLY A 137 -4.48 16.33 12.97
N GLY A 138 -3.73 16.66 11.91
CA GLY A 138 -2.48 17.41 11.96
C GLY A 138 -2.06 17.97 10.59
N ASP A 139 -1.04 18.83 10.57
CA ASP A 139 -0.54 19.50 9.36
C ASP A 139 0.15 18.59 8.34
N GLY A 140 0.44 17.33 8.71
CA GLY A 140 1.08 16.38 7.81
C GLY A 140 2.59 16.28 7.90
N SER A 141 3.22 16.94 8.87
CA SER A 141 4.64 16.79 9.15
C SER A 141 4.97 15.43 9.78
N GLY A 142 6.02 14.78 9.29
CA GLY A 142 6.52 13.53 9.85
C GLY A 142 7.80 13.03 9.20
N ARG A 143 8.36 11.96 9.79
CA ARG A 143 9.45 11.18 9.17
C ARG A 143 8.94 9.82 8.78
N PHE A 144 9.34 9.41 7.59
CA PHE A 144 8.98 8.14 7.00
C PHE A 144 10.23 7.27 6.91
N LYS A 145 10.06 5.96 6.81
CA LYS A 145 11.13 4.99 6.62
C LYS A 145 10.66 3.87 5.72
N SER A 146 11.31 3.70 4.58
CA SER A 146 11.28 2.46 3.81
C SER A 146 12.32 1.48 4.35
N GLU A 147 12.04 0.18 4.23
CA GLU A 147 13.00 -0.89 4.46
C GLU A 147 12.73 -2.07 3.52
N THR A 148 13.79 -2.72 3.09
CA THR A 148 13.74 -4.01 2.39
C THR A 148 14.40 -5.06 3.24
N ARG A 149 13.72 -6.19 3.51
CA ARG A 149 14.27 -7.28 4.32
C ARG A 149 14.26 -8.59 3.56
N HIS A 150 15.33 -9.37 3.72
CA HIS A 150 15.36 -10.78 3.32
C HIS A 150 15.19 -11.62 4.58
N PHE A 151 14.09 -12.37 4.68
CA PHE A 151 13.99 -13.40 5.71
C PHE A 151 14.84 -14.58 5.23
N ARG A 152 15.95 -14.82 5.93
CA ARG A 152 16.76 -16.03 5.80
C ARG A 152 16.12 -17.17 6.56
#